data_AF-A0A934PYA6-F1
#
_entry.id   AF-A0A934PYA6-F1
#
_cell.length_a   1.000
_cell.length_b   1.000
_cell.length_c   1.000
_cell.angle_alpha   90.00
_cell.angle_beta   90.00
_cell.angle_gamma   90.00
#
_symmetry.space_group_name_H-M   'P 1'
#
loop_
_entity.id
_entity.type
_entity.pdbx_description
1 polymer ?
#
loop_
_entity_poly.entity_id
_entity_poly.type
_entity_poly.pdbx_seq_one_letter_code
_entity_poly.pdbx_strand_id
1 'polypeptide(L)'
;MKCILGGRVTFSDGPCEPGAQTSVVTLQEPNVADPVRQVQSTLTQTQPPPQAHSGAAAAANVSDHRDASIDRRAECAALEQAVLSIDAQARQPQSAAMQDWLASERKKHRDRQFALRC
;
A
#
# COMPACT_ATOMS: atom_id res chain seq x y z
N MET A 1 0.93 5.29 11.45
CA MET A 1 0.28 5.50 12.77
C MET A 1 -0.90 6.47 12.60
N LYS A 2 -2.04 6.27 13.28
CA LYS A 2 -3.18 7.21 13.25
C LYS A 2 -3.05 8.23 14.38
N CYS A 3 -2.99 9.50 14.03
CA CYS A 3 -2.93 10.64 14.96
C CYS A 3 -4.29 11.35 15.01
N ILE A 4 -4.77 11.68 16.20
CA ILE A 4 -6.02 12.42 16.40
C ILE A 4 -5.71 13.68 17.21
N LEU A 5 -5.96 14.86 16.61
CA LEU A 5 -5.72 16.16 17.24
C LEU A 5 -6.91 17.08 16.96
N GLY A 6 -7.55 17.62 18.01
CA GLY A 6 -8.67 18.56 17.88
C GLY A 6 -9.87 18.04 17.08
N GLY A 7 -10.12 16.72 17.10
CA GLY A 7 -11.19 16.07 16.34
C GLY A 7 -10.85 15.77 14.86
N ARG A 8 -9.65 16.12 14.39
CA ARG A 8 -9.16 15.80 13.04
C ARG A 8 -8.23 14.58 13.08
N VAL A 9 -8.44 13.66 12.14
CA VAL A 9 -7.65 12.43 11.98
C VAL A 9 -6.61 12.63 10.88
N THR A 10 -5.34 12.34 11.18
CA THR A 10 -4.24 12.31 10.21
C THR A 10 -3.47 10.99 10.35
N PHE A 11 -2.85 10.54 9.26
CA PHE A 11 -2.00 9.34 9.25
C PHE A 11 -0.58 9.78 9.01
N SER A 12 0.32 9.43 9.93
CA SER A 12 1.74 9.78 9.90
C SER A 12 2.57 8.53 10.17
N ASP A 13 3.70 8.42 9.48
CA ASP A 13 4.70 7.36 9.71
C ASP A 13 5.74 7.77 10.78
N GLY A 14 5.70 9.02 11.25
CA GLY A 14 6.46 9.52 12.40
C GLY A 14 5.62 9.70 13.67
N PRO A 15 6.24 10.08 14.80
CA PRO A 15 5.52 10.34 16.05
C PRO A 15 4.49 11.47 15.86
N CYS A 16 3.33 11.34 16.50
CA CYS A 16 2.30 12.37 16.45
C CYS A 16 2.72 13.62 17.26
N GLU A 17 2.20 14.78 16.86
CA GLU A 17 2.40 16.06 17.56
C GLU A 17 2.06 15.96 19.06
N PRO A 18 2.73 16.71 19.96
CA PRO A 18 2.44 16.70 21.39
C PRO A 18 0.96 17.03 21.66
N GLY A 19 0.26 16.12 22.36
CA GLY A 19 -1.17 16.26 22.66
C GLY A 19 -2.10 15.52 21.69
N ALA A 20 -1.57 14.89 20.64
CA ALA A 20 -2.34 14.01 19.76
C ALA A 20 -2.48 12.60 20.37
N GLN A 21 -3.68 12.02 20.28
CA GLN A 21 -3.90 10.63 20.66
C GLN A 21 -3.45 9.72 19.51
N THR A 22 -2.65 8.70 19.83
CA THR A 22 -2.21 7.69 18.87
C THR A 22 -3.10 6.46 19.02
N SER A 23 -3.60 5.95 17.90
CA SER A 23 -4.34 4.69 17.87
C SER A 23 -3.59 3.73 16.96
N VAL A 24 -3.08 2.65 17.56
CA VAL A 24 -2.51 1.53 16.83
C VAL A 24 -3.68 0.63 16.44
N VAL A 25 -3.91 0.49 15.13
CA VAL A 25 -4.89 -0.46 14.62
C VAL A 25 -4.19 -1.81 14.58
N THR A 26 -4.46 -2.66 15.56
CA THR A 26 -4.09 -4.07 15.50
C THR A 26 -4.95 -4.76 14.46
N LEU A 27 -4.32 -5.26 13.39
CA LEU A 27 -4.95 -6.22 12.49
C LEU A 27 -5.16 -7.52 13.26
N GLN A 28 -6.42 -7.83 13.57
CA GLN A 28 -6.79 -9.12 14.15
C GLN A 28 -6.72 -10.16 13.03
N GLU A 29 -5.77 -11.09 13.11
CA GLU A 29 -5.70 -12.21 12.16
C GLU A 29 -6.91 -13.15 12.35
N PRO A 30 -7.51 -13.66 11.26
CA PRO A 30 -8.59 -14.64 11.37
C PRO A 30 -8.04 -15.99 11.85
N ASN A 31 -8.58 -16.48 12.97
CA ASN A 31 -8.25 -17.77 13.57
C ASN A 31 -8.51 -18.93 12.60
N VAL A 32 -7.44 -19.55 12.10
CA VAL A 32 -7.47 -20.89 11.52
C VAL A 32 -6.97 -21.87 12.59
N ALA A 33 -7.80 -22.84 12.95
CA ALA A 33 -7.60 -23.74 14.07
C ALA A 33 -6.51 -24.80 13.81
N ASP A 34 -5.50 -24.88 14.69
CA ASP A 34 -4.81 -26.12 15.12
C ASP A 34 -3.97 -25.84 16.39
N PRO A 35 -3.92 -26.74 17.41
CA PRO A 35 -3.29 -26.44 18.69
C PRO A 35 -1.79 -26.81 18.70
N VAL A 36 -0.93 -25.83 18.40
CA VAL A 36 0.51 -25.97 18.62
C VAL A 36 0.93 -25.22 19.88
N ARG A 37 1.04 -26.00 20.95
CA ARG A 37 1.86 -25.85 22.16
C ARG A 37 2.70 -24.55 22.25
N GLN A 38 2.26 -23.65 23.13
CA GLN A 38 2.98 -22.43 23.50
C GLN A 38 4.34 -22.75 24.14
N VAL A 39 5.41 -22.19 23.57
CA VAL A 39 6.68 -21.97 24.28
C VAL A 39 6.81 -20.47 24.45
N GLN A 40 6.63 -20.01 25.69
CA GLN A 40 6.90 -18.63 26.09
C GLN A 40 8.42 -18.42 26.10
N SER A 41 8.91 -17.52 25.26
CA SER A 41 10.22 -16.92 25.43
C SER A 41 10.02 -15.44 25.72
N THR A 42 9.92 -15.13 27.02
CA THR A 42 10.13 -13.79 27.55
C THR A 42 11.58 -13.40 27.37
N LEU A 43 11.86 -12.46 26.47
CA LEU A 43 13.09 -11.69 26.50
C LEU A 43 12.77 -10.22 26.68
N THR A 44 12.83 -9.85 27.96
CA THR A 44 13.12 -8.51 28.47
C THR A 44 14.25 -7.89 27.64
N GLN A 45 13.95 -6.85 26.87
CA GLN A 45 15.00 -6.03 26.27
C GLN A 45 14.82 -4.57 26.70
N THR A 46 15.59 -4.24 27.73
CA THR A 46 15.91 -2.92 28.24
C THR A 46 16.45 -2.06 27.09
N GLN A 47 15.79 -0.94 26.76
CA GLN A 47 16.30 0.01 25.79
C GLN A 47 16.81 1.28 26.51
N PRO A 48 18.07 1.71 26.28
CA PRO A 48 18.68 2.89 26.90
C PRO A 48 18.17 4.23 26.30
N PRO A 49 18.41 5.38 26.97
CA PRO A 49 17.82 6.69 26.64
C PRO A 49 18.22 7.26 25.27
N PRO A 50 17.42 8.20 24.72
CA PRO A 50 17.52 8.66 23.33
C PRO A 50 18.69 9.63 23.12
N GLN A 51 19.50 9.35 22.10
CA GLN A 51 20.43 10.32 21.54
C GLN A 51 19.66 11.32 20.68
N ALA A 52 19.77 12.58 21.07
CA ALA A 52 19.37 13.72 20.26
C ALA A 52 20.28 13.81 19.04
N HIS A 53 19.72 13.57 17.85
CA HIS A 53 20.35 13.95 16.60
C HIS A 53 19.48 15.02 15.94
N SER A 54 20.09 16.19 15.91
CA SER A 54 19.63 17.46 15.36
C SER A 54 19.09 17.32 13.94
N GLY A 55 18.01 18.04 13.68
CA GLY A 55 17.46 18.20 12.35
C GLY A 55 18.31 19.08 11.43
N ALA A 56 17.72 19.28 10.25
CA ALA A 56 18.13 20.14 9.12
C ALA A 56 18.87 19.42 7.99
N ALA A 57 18.10 18.94 7.00
CA ALA A 57 18.23 19.28 5.57
C ALA A 57 17.51 18.25 4.69
N ALA A 58 16.24 18.51 4.33
CA ALA A 58 15.60 17.90 3.15
C ALA A 58 14.43 18.77 2.68
N ALA A 59 14.70 20.05 2.42
CA ALA A 59 13.77 20.95 1.73
C ALA A 59 14.31 21.24 0.33
N ALA A 60 14.40 20.21 -0.50
CA ALA A 60 14.62 20.32 -1.95
C ALA A 60 14.09 19.02 -2.59
N ASN A 61 13.16 19.13 -3.56
CA ASN A 61 12.54 18.06 -4.37
C ASN A 61 11.15 17.51 -3.97
N VAL A 62 10.32 18.25 -3.23
CA VAL A 62 8.92 17.84 -3.01
C VAL A 62 8.06 17.97 -4.30
N SER A 63 8.42 18.88 -5.20
CA SER A 63 7.64 19.15 -6.42
C SER A 63 7.76 18.03 -7.46
N ASP A 64 8.98 17.58 -7.75
CA ASP A 64 9.26 16.55 -8.78
C ASP A 64 8.62 15.20 -8.42
N HIS A 65 8.68 14.81 -7.15
CA HIS A 65 8.04 13.59 -6.66
C HIS A 65 6.51 13.62 -6.73
N ARG A 66 5.91 14.81 -6.61
CA ARG A 66 4.46 14.96 -6.69
C ARG A 66 3.98 14.74 -8.11
N ASP A 67 4.64 15.34 -9.10
CA ASP A 67 4.28 15.17 -10.51
C ASP A 67 4.43 13.70 -10.95
N ALA A 68 5.55 13.06 -10.61
CA ALA A 68 5.75 11.63 -10.87
C ALA A 68 4.72 10.72 -10.18
N SER A 69 4.17 11.12 -9.02
CA SER A 69 3.11 10.38 -8.33
C SER A 69 1.74 10.53 -9.01
N ILE A 70 1.45 11.73 -9.55
CA ILE A 70 0.22 12.02 -10.29
C ILE A 70 0.23 11.26 -11.62
N ASP A 71 1.35 11.29 -12.35
CA ASP A 71 1.52 10.59 -13.63
C ASP A 71 1.34 9.08 -13.45
N ARG A 72 1.95 8.50 -12.41
CA ARG A 72 1.78 7.08 -12.08
C ARG A 72 0.32 6.73 -11.79
N ARG A 73 -0.38 7.57 -11.04
CA ARG A 73 -1.80 7.35 -10.70
C ARG A 73 -2.69 7.44 -11.95
N ALA A 74 -2.39 8.36 -12.85
CA ALA A 74 -3.06 8.47 -14.15
C ALA A 74 -2.80 7.23 -15.01
N GLU A 75 -1.56 6.74 -15.06
CA GLU A 75 -1.20 5.51 -15.77
C GLU A 75 -1.91 4.28 -15.19
N CYS A 76 -1.96 4.12 -13.87
CA CYS A 76 -2.72 3.06 -13.21
C CYS A 76 -4.21 3.08 -13.61
N ALA A 77 -4.83 4.27 -13.61
CA ALA A 77 -6.23 4.43 -14.00
C ALA A 77 -6.47 4.06 -15.47
N ALA A 78 -5.57 4.45 -16.38
CA ALA A 78 -5.65 4.10 -17.79
C ALA A 78 -5.51 2.58 -18.00
N LEU A 79 -4.58 1.93 -17.30
CA LEU A 79 -4.43 0.47 -17.35
C LEU A 79 -5.68 -0.26 -16.84
N GLU A 80 -6.34 0.26 -15.80
CA GLU A 80 -7.57 -0.36 -15.30
C GLU A 80 -8.70 -0.26 -16.33
N GLN A 81 -8.86 0.89 -17.00
CA GLN A 81 -9.84 1.05 -18.07
C GLN A 81 -9.56 0.09 -19.23
N ALA A 82 -8.29 -0.10 -19.60
CA ALA A 82 -7.90 -1.08 -20.61
C ALA A 82 -8.31 -2.51 -20.20
N VAL A 83 -8.02 -2.92 -18.96
CA VAL A 83 -8.43 -4.24 -18.45
C VAL A 83 -9.95 -4.39 -18.47
N LEU A 84 -10.71 -3.38 -18.05
CA LEU A 84 -12.18 -3.41 -18.09
C LEU A 84 -12.70 -3.60 -19.52
N SER A 85 -12.10 -2.94 -20.51
CA SER A 85 -12.45 -3.10 -21.92
C SER A 85 -12.16 -4.51 -22.45
N ILE A 86 -11.06 -5.12 -22.02
CA ILE A 86 -10.67 -6.49 -22.38
C ILE A 86 -11.64 -7.48 -21.73
N ASP A 87 -11.93 -7.30 -20.45
CA ASP A 87 -12.87 -8.14 -19.70
C ASP A 87 -14.29 -8.04 -20.31
N ALA A 88 -14.71 -6.87 -20.77
CA ALA A 88 -15.99 -6.69 -21.47
C ALA A 88 -16.02 -7.46 -22.82
N GLN A 89 -14.93 -7.43 -23.59
CA GLN A 89 -14.80 -8.20 -24.83
C GLN A 89 -14.76 -9.71 -24.59
N ALA A 90 -14.08 -10.15 -23.53
CA ALA A 90 -13.97 -11.55 -23.16
C ALA A 90 -15.31 -12.19 -22.73
N ARG A 91 -16.30 -11.37 -22.34
CA ARG A 91 -17.66 -11.85 -22.04
C ARG A 91 -18.49 -12.14 -23.30
N GLN A 92 -18.03 -11.71 -24.48
CA GLN A 92 -18.70 -12.04 -25.73
C GLN A 92 -18.29 -13.44 -26.21
N PRO A 93 -19.11 -14.13 -27.01
CA PRO A 93 -18.70 -15.34 -27.70
C PRO A 93 -17.51 -15.04 -28.61
N GLN A 94 -16.35 -15.59 -28.27
CA GLN A 94 -15.10 -15.43 -29.02
C GLN A 94 -14.55 -16.80 -29.42
N SER A 95 -13.76 -16.86 -30.48
CA SER A 95 -13.00 -18.06 -30.81
C SER A 95 -11.97 -18.37 -29.71
N ALA A 96 -11.53 -19.62 -29.61
CA ALA A 96 -10.52 -20.02 -28.61
C ALA A 96 -9.23 -19.18 -28.73
N ALA A 97 -8.71 -19.02 -29.94
CA ALA A 97 -7.52 -18.21 -30.20
C ALA A 97 -7.71 -16.73 -29.79
N MET A 98 -8.92 -16.18 -29.98
CA MET A 98 -9.21 -14.82 -29.55
C MET A 98 -9.29 -14.71 -28.02
N GLN A 99 -9.86 -15.70 -27.33
CA GLN A 99 -9.85 -15.71 -25.86
C GLN A 99 -8.42 -15.82 -25.31
N ASP A 100 -7.57 -16.66 -25.90
CA ASP A 100 -6.16 -16.76 -25.51
C ASP A 100 -5.43 -15.44 -25.72
N TRP A 101 -5.70 -14.76 -26.83
CA TRP A 101 -5.16 -13.44 -27.10
C TRP A 101 -5.62 -12.42 -26.05
N LEU A 102 -6.93 -12.35 -25.75
CA LEU A 102 -7.48 -11.46 -24.71
C LEU A 102 -6.87 -11.73 -23.33
N ALA A 103 -6.69 -13.00 -22.96
CA ALA A 103 -6.04 -13.39 -21.71
C ALA A 103 -4.57 -12.92 -21.67
N SER A 104 -3.85 -13.06 -22.77
CA SER A 104 -2.47 -12.58 -22.89
C SER A 104 -2.38 -11.05 -22.79
N GLU A 105 -3.32 -10.34 -23.39
CA GLU A 105 -3.36 -8.88 -23.39
C GLU A 105 -3.70 -8.34 -22.00
N ARG A 106 -4.71 -8.94 -21.34
CA ARG A 106 -5.05 -8.64 -19.95
C ARG A 106 -3.85 -8.82 -19.03
N LYS A 107 -3.08 -9.90 -19.22
CA LYS A 107 -1.88 -10.17 -18.44
C LYS A 107 -0.85 -9.05 -18.59
N LYS A 108 -0.57 -8.57 -19.81
CA LYS A 108 0.39 -7.46 -20.04
C LYS A 108 0.00 -6.20 -19.26
N HIS A 109 -1.28 -5.83 -19.28
CA HIS A 109 -1.75 -4.66 -18.52
C HIS A 109 -1.61 -4.86 -17.01
N ARG A 110 -1.95 -6.04 -16.48
CA ARG A 110 -1.79 -6.37 -15.06
C ARG A 110 -0.32 -6.40 -14.65
N ASP A 111 0.57 -6.99 -15.47
CA ASP A 111 2.02 -6.99 -15.24
C ASP A 111 2.58 -5.57 -15.18
N ARG A 112 2.07 -4.67 -16.04
CA ARG A 112 2.42 -3.24 -15.98
C ARG A 112 1.93 -2.57 -14.69
N GLN A 113 0.69 -2.85 -14.26
CA GLN A 113 0.18 -2.36 -12.98
C GLN A 113 1.06 -2.81 -11.82
N PHE A 114 1.44 -4.10 -11.77
CA PHE A 114 2.35 -4.64 -10.76
C PHE A 114 3.73 -3.94 -10.78
N ALA A 115 4.30 -3.69 -11.97
CA ALA A 115 5.58 -2.99 -12.10
C ALA A 115 5.50 -1.55 -11.56
N LEU A 116 4.38 -0.87 -11.76
CA LEU A 116 4.13 0.49 -11.27
C LEU A 116 3.74 0.54 -9.79
N ARG A 117 3.42 -0.60 -9.17
CA ARG A 117 2.84 -0.70 -7.82
C ARG A 117 1.53 0.10 -7.71
N CYS A 118 0.72 -0.03 -8.75
CA CYS A 118 -0.72 0.04 -8.59
C CYS A 118 -1.14 -1.18 -7.72
#